data_AF-A0A653N0E7-F1
#
_entry.id   AF-A0A653N0E7-F1
#
_cell.length_a   1.000
_cell.length_b   1.000
_cell.length_c   1.000
_cell.angle_alpha   90.00
_cell.angle_beta   90.00
_cell.angle_gamma   90.00
#
_symmetry.space_group_name_H-M   'P 1'
#
loop_
_entity.id
_entity.type
_entity.pdbx_description
1 polymer ?
#
loop_
_entity_poly.entity_id
_entity_poly.type
_entity_poly.pdbx_seq_one_letter_code
_entity_poly.pdbx_strand_id
1 'polypeptide(L)'
;MKTPIAALAAAVLVASCATTTSPTGRTQYVGAVSAAQLNQMGEQAFAETKSKMRTSPDARQQAYVRCIVTDIVRELPANWQQLNWESVVFVDDNPNAFALPGGKVGVHTGILQVAQNQDQLAAVIAHEIGHVYANHHDERITRQMGAQGLLGVAGAALGSRYGEGAQQSANQLGGAALQTTFLLPGTRTQETEADVVGQDLMAKAGFDPRAAVGLWQNMIAASGGSRPPQWLSTHPNPENRISELQTRAARLVPTYEQAQAAGKRPRCG
;
A
#
# COMPACT_ATOMS: atom_id res chain seq x y z
N MET A 1 -35.62 44.54 6.19
CA MET A 1 -35.03 43.36 6.85
C MET A 1 -34.45 42.48 5.75
N LYS A 2 -33.13 42.52 5.55
CA LYS A 2 -32.44 41.92 4.40
C LYS A 2 -31.87 40.55 4.81
N THR A 3 -32.52 39.48 4.34
CA THR A 3 -32.00 38.14 3.99
C THR A 3 -30.91 37.50 4.87
N PRO A 4 -31.19 36.40 5.60
CA PRO A 4 -30.18 35.50 6.16
C PRO A 4 -29.82 34.34 5.21
N ILE A 5 -29.96 34.52 3.89
CA ILE A 5 -29.72 33.44 2.91
C ILE A 5 -28.25 33.35 2.48
N ALA A 6 -27.46 34.42 2.69
CA ALA A 6 -26.05 34.45 2.32
C ALA A 6 -25.12 33.65 3.27
N ALA A 7 -25.57 33.31 4.48
CA ALA A 7 -24.76 32.57 5.44
C ALA A 7 -24.76 31.04 5.23
N LEU A 8 -25.71 30.51 4.43
CA LEU A 8 -25.75 29.07 4.11
C LEU A 8 -24.91 28.69 2.87
N ALA A 9 -24.51 29.68 2.07
CA ALA A 9 -23.76 29.45 0.83
C ALA A 9 -22.24 29.36 1.02
N ALA A 10 -21.73 29.71 2.21
CA ALA A 10 -20.28 29.73 2.49
C ALA A 10 -19.76 28.48 3.25
N ALA A 11 -20.62 27.53 3.61
CA ALA A 11 -20.25 26.32 4.35
C ALA A 11 -20.19 25.05 3.48
N VAL A 12 -20.18 25.22 2.16
CA VAL A 12 -20.04 24.12 1.20
C VAL A 12 -18.74 24.32 0.44
N LEU A 13 -17.62 24.40 1.18
CA LEU A 13 -16.36 23.88 0.65
C LEU A 13 -16.54 22.36 0.62
N VAL A 14 -17.20 21.88 -0.45
CA VAL A 14 -17.19 20.47 -0.80
C VAL A 14 -15.72 20.10 -0.83
N ALA A 15 -15.24 19.31 0.13
CA ALA A 15 -14.10 18.46 -0.11
C ALA A 15 -14.52 17.63 -1.32
N SER A 16 -14.17 18.08 -2.52
CA SER A 16 -14.58 17.44 -3.74
C SER A 16 -13.88 16.09 -3.73
N CYS A 17 -14.58 15.05 -3.31
CA CYS A 17 -14.15 13.67 -3.52
C CYS A 17 -13.94 13.54 -5.03
N ALA A 18 -12.69 13.68 -5.45
CA ALA A 18 -12.32 13.52 -6.83
C ALA A 18 -12.40 12.02 -7.13
N THR A 19 -12.87 11.67 -8.30
CA THR A 19 -12.76 10.29 -8.78
C THR A 19 -11.49 10.15 -9.60
N THR A 20 -10.82 9.03 -9.45
CA THR A 20 -9.73 8.60 -10.34
C THR A 20 -9.99 7.17 -10.81
N THR A 21 -9.24 6.73 -11.81
CA THR A 21 -9.28 5.36 -12.32
C THR A 21 -8.02 4.64 -11.88
N SER A 22 -8.19 3.50 -11.24
CA SER A 22 -7.09 2.65 -10.81
C SER A 22 -6.38 1.97 -11.99
N PRO A 23 -5.20 1.37 -11.78
CA PRO A 23 -4.52 0.59 -12.82
C PRO A 23 -5.34 -0.58 -13.39
N THR A 24 -6.36 -1.07 -12.67
CA THR A 24 -7.26 -2.13 -13.14
C THR A 24 -8.53 -1.60 -13.81
N GLY A 25 -8.69 -0.28 -13.91
CA GLY A 25 -9.88 0.35 -14.51
C GLY A 25 -11.02 0.63 -13.54
N ARG A 26 -10.81 0.43 -12.23
CA ARG A 26 -11.82 0.66 -11.19
C ARG A 26 -11.91 2.14 -10.85
N THR A 27 -13.13 2.67 -10.73
CA THR A 27 -13.35 4.02 -10.18
C THR A 27 -13.03 4.04 -8.68
N GLN A 28 -12.19 4.99 -8.28
CA GLN A 28 -11.77 5.22 -6.90
C GLN A 28 -12.19 6.61 -6.44
N TYR A 29 -12.57 6.75 -5.17
CA TYR A 29 -12.83 8.04 -4.55
C TYR A 29 -11.58 8.47 -3.77
N VAL A 30 -10.98 9.58 -4.18
CA VAL A 30 -9.68 10.06 -3.72
C VAL A 30 -9.70 11.59 -3.54
N GLY A 31 -8.56 12.18 -3.18
CA GLY A 31 -8.39 13.63 -3.21
C GLY A 31 -8.77 14.37 -1.93
N ALA A 32 -8.90 13.67 -0.81
CA ALA A 32 -8.96 14.33 0.50
C ALA A 32 -7.64 15.04 0.87
N VAL A 33 -6.53 14.59 0.28
CA VAL A 33 -5.22 15.24 0.32
C VAL A 33 -4.62 15.31 -1.09
N SER A 34 -3.72 16.26 -1.34
CA SER A 34 -2.99 16.31 -2.62
C SER A 34 -1.96 15.18 -2.71
N ALA A 35 -1.57 14.78 -3.93
CA ALA A 35 -0.51 13.77 -4.12
C ALA A 35 0.82 14.17 -3.46
N ALA A 36 1.19 15.45 -3.51
CA ALA A 36 2.39 15.96 -2.85
C ALA A 36 2.30 15.84 -1.32
N GLN A 37 1.15 16.20 -0.74
CA GLN A 37 0.90 16.05 0.69
C GLN A 37 0.89 14.58 1.11
N LEU A 38 0.27 13.70 0.32
CA LEU A 38 0.25 12.27 0.57
C LEU A 38 1.66 11.67 0.59
N ASN A 39 2.50 12.03 -0.39
CA ASN A 39 3.89 11.62 -0.44
C ASN A 39 4.68 12.12 0.78
N GLN A 40 4.50 13.38 1.17
CA GLN A 40 5.12 13.95 2.37
C GLN A 40 4.69 13.22 3.65
N MET A 41 3.42 12.85 3.78
CA MET A 41 2.92 12.04 4.90
C MET A 41 3.58 10.66 4.95
N GLY A 42 3.76 10.01 3.79
CA GLY A 42 4.46 8.74 3.68
C GLY A 42 5.94 8.82 4.06
N GLU A 43 6.64 9.88 3.63
CA GLU A 43 8.03 10.15 4.03
C GLU A 43 8.17 10.37 5.54
N GLN A 44 7.26 11.13 6.16
CA GLN A 44 7.24 11.37 7.61
C GLN A 44 7.00 10.07 8.39
N ALA A 45 6.00 9.28 7.97
CA ALA A 45 5.71 7.99 8.58
C ALA A 45 6.90 7.02 8.46
N PHE A 46 7.62 7.03 7.34
CA PHE A 46 8.81 6.20 7.15
C PHE A 46 9.99 6.66 8.01
N ALA A 47 10.23 7.97 8.11
CA ALA A 47 11.26 8.55 8.98
C ALA A 47 11.00 8.19 10.46
N GLU A 48 9.75 8.28 10.89
CA GLU A 48 9.36 7.86 12.23
C GLU A 48 9.56 6.35 12.45
N THR A 49 9.21 5.52 11.46
CA THR A 49 9.47 4.07 11.51
C THR A 49 10.95 3.78 11.71
N LYS A 50 11.84 4.44 10.96
CA LYS A 50 13.30 4.35 11.13
C LYS A 50 13.78 4.82 12.50
N SER A 51 13.07 5.73 13.16
CA SER A 51 13.42 6.18 14.52
C SER A 51 13.02 5.18 15.61
N LYS A 52 11.96 4.38 15.37
CA LYS A 52 11.39 3.45 16.35
C LYS A 52 11.87 2.02 16.18
N MET A 53 12.19 1.62 14.95
CA MET A 53 12.59 0.26 14.61
C MET A 53 14.07 0.21 14.25
N ARG A 54 14.76 -0.83 14.72
CA ARG A 54 16.16 -1.05 14.38
C ARG A 54 16.27 -1.47 12.92
N THR A 55 17.03 -0.73 12.12
CA THR A 55 17.41 -1.16 10.76
C THR A 55 18.35 -2.36 10.83
N SER A 56 18.17 -3.34 9.94
CA SER A 56 19.09 -4.47 9.83
C SER A 56 20.48 -3.99 9.39
N PRO A 57 21.54 -4.33 10.13
CA PRO A 57 22.91 -3.98 9.75
C PRO A 57 23.46 -4.86 8.61
N ASP A 58 22.74 -5.90 8.20
CA ASP A 58 23.18 -6.81 7.15
C ASP A 58 23.03 -6.15 5.76
N ALA A 59 24.17 -5.70 5.22
CA ALA A 59 24.23 -5.08 3.90
C ALA A 59 23.76 -6.01 2.77
N ARG A 60 23.82 -7.34 2.93
CA ARG A 60 23.34 -8.30 1.93
C ARG A 60 21.81 -8.32 1.89
N GLN A 61 21.15 -8.31 3.06
CA GLN A 61 19.69 -8.21 3.13
C GLN A 61 19.19 -6.89 2.52
N GLN A 62 19.87 -5.78 2.82
CA GLN A 62 19.53 -4.47 2.25
C GLN A 62 19.71 -4.47 0.72
N ALA A 63 20.83 -5.01 0.22
CA ALA A 63 21.09 -5.09 -1.21
C ALA A 63 20.08 -6.00 -1.93
N TYR A 64 19.72 -7.12 -1.32
CA TYR A 64 18.74 -8.08 -1.85
C TYR A 64 17.37 -7.43 -2.05
N VAL A 65 16.84 -6.79 -0.99
CA VAL A 65 15.54 -6.09 -1.05
C VAL A 65 15.60 -4.92 -2.02
N ARG A 66 16.66 -4.12 -2.00
CA ARG A 66 16.84 -2.98 -2.91
C ARG A 66 16.87 -3.41 -4.38
N CYS A 67 17.52 -4.52 -4.69
CA CYS A 67 17.55 -5.07 -6.06
C CYS A 67 16.12 -5.41 -6.54
N ILE A 68 15.36 -6.13 -5.72
CA ILE A 68 13.97 -6.51 -6.04
C ILE A 68 13.08 -5.27 -6.23
N VAL A 69 13.13 -4.32 -5.29
CA VAL A 69 12.38 -3.05 -5.39
C VAL A 69 12.75 -2.31 -6.67
N THR A 70 14.04 -2.21 -6.99
CA THR A 70 14.52 -1.50 -8.20
C THR A 70 13.97 -2.13 -9.47
N ASP A 71 13.98 -3.46 -9.58
CA ASP A 71 13.49 -4.16 -10.76
C ASP A 71 11.97 -4.06 -10.91
N ILE A 72 11.21 -4.11 -9.82
CA ILE A 72 9.75 -3.91 -9.84
C ILE A 72 9.40 -2.46 -10.22
N VAL A 73 10.09 -1.48 -9.64
CA VAL A 73 9.83 -0.05 -9.88
C VAL A 73 10.02 0.32 -11.34
N ARG A 74 10.98 -0.29 -12.05
CA ARG A 74 11.21 -0.07 -13.49
C ARG A 74 10.00 -0.41 -14.38
N GLU A 75 9.06 -1.21 -13.88
CA GLU A 75 7.85 -1.60 -14.61
C GLU A 75 6.65 -0.69 -14.34
N LEU A 76 6.78 0.27 -13.40
CA LEU A 76 5.76 1.28 -13.15
C LEU A 76 5.71 2.32 -14.28
N PRO A 77 4.63 3.10 -14.43
CA PRO A 77 4.62 4.26 -15.33
C PRO A 77 5.63 5.34 -14.89
N ALA A 78 6.12 6.15 -15.84
CA ALA A 78 7.24 7.08 -15.62
C ALA A 78 7.05 8.03 -14.42
N ASN A 79 5.84 8.55 -14.20
CA ASN A 79 5.55 9.44 -13.07
C ASN A 79 5.68 8.74 -11.70
N TRP A 80 5.44 7.43 -11.65
CA TRP A 80 5.61 6.62 -10.44
C TRP A 80 7.05 6.16 -10.24
N GLN A 81 7.79 5.94 -11.33
CA GLN A 81 9.24 5.64 -11.27
C GLN A 81 10.04 6.79 -10.66
N GLN A 82 9.60 8.03 -10.89
CA GLN A 82 10.28 9.26 -10.45
C GLN A 82 10.11 9.57 -8.95
N LEU A 83 9.32 8.79 -8.21
CA LEU A 83 9.27 8.90 -6.76
C LEU A 83 10.64 8.56 -6.14
N ASN A 84 10.89 9.09 -4.94
CA ASN A 84 12.13 8.84 -4.21
C ASN A 84 12.13 7.45 -3.54
N TRP A 85 12.17 6.41 -4.38
CA TRP A 85 12.09 5.02 -3.94
C TRP A 85 13.24 4.67 -2.97
N GLU A 86 12.87 4.30 -1.76
CA GLU A 86 13.78 3.93 -0.68
C GLU A 86 13.29 2.64 -0.05
N SER A 87 14.16 1.65 0.05
CA SER A 87 13.86 0.40 0.75
C SER A 87 14.73 0.22 1.98
N VAL A 88 14.13 -0.24 3.08
CA VAL A 88 14.83 -0.52 4.34
C VAL A 88 14.34 -1.84 4.91
N VAL A 89 15.30 -2.71 5.27
CA VAL A 89 15.04 -3.90 6.08
C VAL A 89 15.09 -3.53 7.57
N PHE A 90 14.03 -3.83 8.30
CA PHE A 90 13.89 -3.63 9.74
C PHE A 90 14.01 -4.97 10.48
N VAL A 91 14.67 -4.96 11.63
CA VAL A 91 14.80 -6.12 12.52
C VAL A 91 13.49 -6.30 13.28
N ASP A 92 12.69 -7.24 12.81
CA ASP A 92 11.42 -7.67 13.39
C ASP A 92 11.13 -9.10 12.89
N ASP A 93 10.89 -10.03 13.81
CA ASP A 93 10.65 -11.44 13.49
C ASP A 93 9.24 -11.69 12.95
N ASN A 94 8.33 -10.73 13.10
CA ASN A 94 7.00 -10.83 12.51
C ASN A 94 7.10 -10.73 10.98
N PRO A 95 6.57 -11.72 10.22
CA PRO A 95 6.56 -11.67 8.77
C PRO A 95 5.70 -10.50 8.28
N ASN A 96 6.35 -9.49 7.71
CA ASN A 96 5.71 -8.31 7.16
C ASN A 96 6.57 -7.59 6.11
N ALA A 97 5.90 -6.89 5.22
CA ALA A 97 6.45 -5.83 4.39
C ALA A 97 5.40 -4.72 4.31
N PHE A 98 5.78 -3.54 3.84
CA PHE A 98 4.82 -2.48 3.54
C PHE A 98 5.40 -1.53 2.50
N ALA A 99 4.53 -0.86 1.73
CA ALA A 99 4.90 0.33 0.99
C ALA A 99 4.04 1.52 1.41
N LEU A 100 4.63 2.71 1.43
CA LEU A 100 3.98 3.96 1.75
C LEU A 100 4.08 4.91 0.53
N PRO A 101 3.16 5.90 0.45
CA PRO A 101 3.30 6.99 -0.52
C PRO A 101 4.67 7.66 -0.45
N GLY A 102 5.10 8.26 -1.56
CA GLY A 102 6.45 8.79 -1.71
C GLY A 102 7.53 7.73 -1.99
N GLY A 103 7.13 6.47 -2.25
CA GLY A 103 8.04 5.40 -2.66
C GLY A 103 8.80 4.77 -1.51
N LYS A 104 8.21 4.63 -0.32
CA LYS A 104 8.93 4.09 0.84
C LYS A 104 8.55 2.65 1.10
N VAL A 105 9.52 1.74 1.01
CA VAL A 105 9.32 0.29 1.18
C VAL A 105 10.00 -0.17 2.47
N GLY A 106 9.24 -0.78 3.37
CA GLY A 106 9.75 -1.44 4.56
C GLY A 106 9.61 -2.96 4.44
N VAL A 107 10.64 -3.68 4.88
CA VAL A 107 10.63 -5.16 4.92
C VAL A 107 11.09 -5.61 6.29
N HIS A 108 10.36 -6.51 6.94
CA HIS A 108 10.77 -7.08 8.22
C HIS A 108 11.68 -8.29 8.00
N THR A 109 12.68 -8.51 8.85
CA THR A 109 13.53 -9.71 8.77
C THR A 109 12.73 -11.02 8.82
N GLY A 110 11.58 -11.04 9.48
CA GLY A 110 10.68 -12.19 9.52
C GLY A 110 10.16 -12.64 8.16
N ILE A 111 9.84 -11.71 7.23
CA ILE A 111 9.34 -12.12 5.91
C ILE A 111 10.44 -12.77 5.07
N LEU A 112 11.72 -12.42 5.32
CA LEU A 112 12.87 -13.05 4.66
C LEU A 112 13.07 -14.51 5.10
N GLN A 113 12.49 -14.93 6.23
CA GLN A 113 12.48 -16.33 6.67
C GLN A 113 11.32 -17.12 6.06
N VAL A 114 10.25 -16.43 5.63
CA VAL A 114 9.05 -17.03 5.03
C VAL A 114 9.16 -17.11 3.50
N ALA A 115 9.76 -16.10 2.87
CA ALA A 115 10.06 -16.10 1.45
C ALA A 115 11.34 -16.92 1.18
N GLN A 116 11.17 -18.08 0.54
CA GLN A 116 12.25 -19.04 0.29
C GLN A 116 13.14 -18.69 -0.90
N ASN A 117 12.75 -17.71 -1.72
CA ASN A 117 13.50 -17.25 -2.88
C ASN A 117 13.11 -15.81 -3.27
N GLN A 118 13.84 -15.26 -4.25
CA GLN A 118 13.63 -13.89 -4.73
C GLN A 118 12.26 -13.66 -5.36
N ASP A 119 11.69 -14.65 -6.03
CA ASP A 119 10.38 -14.52 -6.66
C ASP A 119 9.27 -14.43 -5.61
N GLN A 120 9.39 -15.17 -4.50
CA GLN A 120 8.48 -15.09 -3.38
C GLN A 120 8.60 -13.73 -2.67
N LEU A 121 9.81 -13.23 -2.44
CA LEU A 121 9.99 -11.90 -1.87
C LEU A 121 9.54 -10.78 -2.83
N ALA A 122 9.73 -10.97 -4.14
CA ALA A 122 9.22 -10.06 -5.15
C ALA A 122 7.69 -10.02 -5.17
N ALA A 123 7.02 -11.14 -4.93
CA ALA A 123 5.55 -11.18 -4.86
C ALA A 123 5.00 -10.27 -3.74
N VAL A 124 5.57 -10.35 -2.52
CA VAL A 124 5.12 -9.50 -1.40
C VAL A 124 5.43 -8.03 -1.63
N ILE A 125 6.62 -7.73 -2.18
CA ILE A 125 7.04 -6.34 -2.45
C ILE A 125 6.21 -5.75 -3.60
N ALA A 126 5.93 -6.52 -4.66
CA ALA A 126 5.13 -6.06 -5.78
C ALA A 126 3.67 -5.84 -5.38
N HIS A 127 3.13 -6.65 -4.47
CA HIS A 127 1.81 -6.43 -3.86
C HIS A 127 1.76 -5.07 -3.14
N GLU A 128 2.75 -4.77 -2.30
CA GLU A 128 2.85 -3.48 -1.61
C GLU A 128 2.98 -2.29 -2.55
N ILE A 129 3.87 -2.40 -3.55
CA ILE A 129 4.02 -1.37 -4.59
C ILE A 129 2.71 -1.22 -5.37
N GLY A 130 1.96 -2.31 -5.56
CA GLY A 130 0.62 -2.30 -6.15
C GLY A 130 -0.37 -1.44 -5.35
N HIS A 131 -0.35 -1.48 -4.01
CA HIS A 131 -1.16 -0.59 -3.17
C HIS A 131 -0.85 0.89 -3.39
N VAL A 132 0.44 1.23 -3.49
CA VAL A 132 0.88 2.61 -3.76
C VAL A 132 0.46 3.05 -5.15
N TYR A 133 0.75 2.24 -6.17
CA TYR A 133 0.42 2.54 -7.57
C TYR A 133 -1.09 2.65 -7.80
N ALA A 134 -1.88 1.84 -7.10
CA ALA A 134 -3.34 1.89 -7.14
C ALA A 134 -3.95 2.95 -6.20
N ASN A 135 -3.19 3.89 -5.64
CA ASN A 135 -3.70 4.96 -4.76
C ASN A 135 -4.53 4.47 -3.55
N HIS A 136 -4.33 3.23 -3.08
CA HIS A 136 -5.15 2.64 -2.02
C HIS A 136 -5.05 3.41 -0.68
N HIS A 137 -3.91 4.05 -0.42
CA HIS A 137 -3.70 4.90 0.74
C HIS A 137 -4.55 6.17 0.71
N ASP A 138 -4.64 6.85 -0.44
CA ASP A 138 -5.49 8.04 -0.60
C ASP A 138 -6.97 7.66 -0.50
N GLU A 139 -7.38 6.58 -1.16
CA GLU A 139 -8.76 6.07 -1.06
C GLU A 139 -9.13 5.78 0.41
N ARG A 140 -8.19 5.24 1.20
CA ARG A 140 -8.40 4.98 2.62
C ARG A 140 -8.53 6.26 3.43
N ILE A 141 -7.63 7.22 3.23
CA ILE A 141 -7.67 8.53 3.91
C ILE A 141 -8.95 9.27 3.54
N THR A 142 -9.31 9.30 2.26
CA THR A 142 -10.52 9.94 1.74
C THR A 142 -11.77 9.34 2.37
N ARG A 143 -11.86 8.01 2.47
CA ARG A 143 -12.97 7.33 3.16
C ARG A 143 -13.04 7.67 4.65
N GLN A 144 -11.90 7.72 5.35
CA GLN A 144 -11.86 8.08 6.76
C GLN A 144 -12.28 9.53 7.01
N MET A 145 -11.74 10.47 6.26
CA MET A 145 -12.09 11.89 6.37
C MET A 145 -13.56 12.13 6.01
N GLY A 146 -14.08 11.46 4.98
CA GLY A 146 -15.50 11.49 4.63
C GLY A 146 -16.39 10.96 5.76
N ALA A 147 -16.02 9.85 6.40
CA ALA A 147 -16.75 9.29 7.53
C ALA A 147 -16.74 10.23 8.75
N GLN A 148 -15.58 10.84 9.06
CA GLN A 148 -15.47 11.84 10.14
C GLN A 148 -16.29 13.10 9.84
N GLY A 149 -16.27 13.59 8.60
CA GLY A 149 -17.10 14.71 8.15
C GLY A 149 -18.60 14.42 8.30
N LEU A 150 -19.04 13.21 7.92
CA LEU A 150 -20.43 12.79 8.09
C LEU A 150 -20.85 12.74 9.57
N LEU A 151 -19.97 12.22 10.45
CA LEU A 151 -20.20 12.22 11.90
C LEU A 151 -20.24 13.64 12.48
N GLY A 152 -19.40 14.54 12.00
CA GLY A 152 -19.42 15.96 12.39
C GLY A 152 -20.71 16.66 12.01
N VAL A 153 -21.23 16.43 10.79
CA VAL A 153 -22.52 16.96 10.35
C VAL A 153 -23.69 16.37 11.14
N ALA A 154 -23.68 15.05 11.38
CA ALA A 154 -24.69 14.40 12.22
C ALA A 154 -24.64 14.92 13.67
N GLY A 155 -23.44 15.11 14.23
CA GLY A 155 -23.23 15.68 15.56
C GLY A 155 -23.70 17.14 15.66
N ALA A 156 -23.44 17.96 14.64
CA ALA A 156 -23.92 19.34 14.57
C ALA A 156 -25.45 19.42 14.44
N ALA A 157 -26.06 18.54 13.64
CA ALA A 157 -27.51 18.42 13.51
C ALA A 157 -28.18 17.93 14.81
N LEU A 158 -27.47 17.15 15.62
CA LEU A 158 -27.89 16.69 16.95
C LEU A 158 -27.47 17.64 18.10
N GLY A 159 -26.95 18.83 17.80
CA GLY A 159 -26.69 19.89 18.78
C GLY A 159 -25.36 19.78 19.55
N SER A 160 -24.41 18.96 19.09
CA SER A 160 -23.10 18.81 19.75
C SER A 160 -22.01 19.72 19.15
N ARG A 161 -21.16 20.28 20.03
CA ARG A 161 -20.12 21.29 19.78
C ARG A 161 -18.92 20.81 18.94
N TYR A 162 -19.12 20.09 17.84
CA TYR A 162 -18.05 19.51 17.02
C TYR A 162 -17.79 20.27 15.70
N GLY A 163 -17.84 21.61 15.73
CA GLY A 163 -17.92 22.46 14.54
C GLY A 163 -16.63 22.78 13.78
N GLU A 164 -15.44 22.43 14.26
CA GLU A 164 -14.16 22.95 13.69
C GLU A 164 -13.11 21.87 13.34
N GLY A 165 -13.46 20.58 13.36
CA GLY A 165 -12.46 19.50 13.41
C GLY A 165 -11.90 18.98 12.07
N ALA A 166 -12.61 19.13 10.94
CA ALA A 166 -12.31 18.34 9.73
C ALA A 166 -11.11 18.86 8.90
N GLN A 167 -10.89 20.18 8.84
CA GLN A 167 -9.74 20.77 8.12
C GLN A 167 -8.46 20.76 8.97
N GLN A 168 -8.61 20.77 10.29
CA GLN A 168 -7.51 20.83 11.24
C GLN A 168 -6.98 19.44 11.62
N SER A 169 -7.78 18.39 11.46
CA SER A 169 -7.40 17.00 11.75
C SER A 169 -6.33 16.46 10.79
N ALA A 170 -6.38 16.80 9.50
CA ALA A 170 -5.39 16.34 8.52
C ALA A 170 -3.97 16.90 8.78
N ASN A 171 -3.87 18.12 9.35
CA ASN A 171 -2.60 18.73 9.73
C ASN A 171 -2.15 18.38 11.17
N GLN A 172 -3.00 17.72 11.97
CA GLN A 172 -2.71 17.33 13.36
C GLN A 172 -2.44 15.83 13.54
N LEU A 173 -2.58 14.99 12.50
CA LEU A 173 -2.09 13.63 12.58
C LEU A 173 -0.56 13.64 12.61
N GLY A 174 0.03 13.48 13.79
CA GLY A 174 1.46 13.21 13.94
C GLY A 174 1.85 11.93 13.19
N GLY A 175 3.15 11.77 12.89
CA GLY A 175 3.63 10.65 12.05
C GLY A 175 3.21 9.26 12.53
N ALA A 176 3.07 9.03 13.85
CA ALA A 176 2.57 7.78 14.42
C ALA A 176 1.14 7.46 13.96
N ALA A 177 0.29 8.49 13.96
CA ALA A 177 -1.10 8.36 13.54
C ALA A 177 -1.17 8.16 12.02
N LEU A 178 -0.30 8.84 11.26
CA LEU A 178 -0.18 8.65 9.80
C LEU A 178 0.25 7.24 9.44
N GLN A 179 1.30 6.71 10.08
CA GLN A 179 1.74 5.34 9.89
C GLN A 179 0.62 4.35 10.20
N THR A 180 -0.07 4.53 11.32
CA THR A 180 -1.20 3.67 11.71
C THR A 180 -2.29 3.71 10.64
N THR A 181 -2.64 4.89 10.11
CA THR A 181 -3.63 5.03 9.03
C THR A 181 -3.20 4.32 7.75
N PHE A 182 -1.94 4.42 7.35
CA PHE A 182 -1.45 3.74 6.16
C PHE A 182 -1.45 2.22 6.29
N LEU A 183 -1.19 1.72 7.50
CA LEU A 183 -1.18 0.30 7.84
C LEU A 183 -2.56 -0.26 8.20
N LEU A 184 -3.62 0.55 8.15
CA LEU A 184 -4.98 0.04 8.35
C LEU A 184 -5.35 -0.95 7.24
N PRO A 185 -6.14 -1.99 7.56
CA PRO A 185 -6.41 -3.05 6.62
C PRO A 185 -7.03 -2.57 5.31
N GLY A 186 -6.58 -3.14 4.19
CA GLY A 186 -7.19 -3.00 2.88
C GLY A 186 -8.66 -3.45 2.85
N THR A 187 -9.44 -2.94 1.91
CA THR A 187 -10.70 -3.60 1.56
C THR A 187 -10.40 -4.83 0.70
N ARG A 188 -11.26 -5.85 0.69
CA ARG A 188 -11.08 -7.03 -0.18
C ARG A 188 -10.86 -6.64 -1.65
N THR A 189 -11.54 -5.60 -2.14
CA THR A 189 -11.34 -5.04 -3.48
C THR A 189 -9.93 -4.48 -3.68
N GLN A 190 -9.41 -3.74 -2.70
CA GLN A 190 -8.04 -3.21 -2.74
C GLN A 190 -7.00 -4.34 -2.72
N GLU A 191 -7.24 -5.40 -1.93
CA GLU A 191 -6.36 -6.57 -1.90
C GLU A 191 -6.33 -7.31 -3.24
N THR A 192 -7.49 -7.61 -3.83
CA THR A 192 -7.57 -8.23 -5.16
C THR A 192 -6.89 -7.35 -6.21
N GLU A 193 -7.07 -6.03 -6.15
CA GLU A 193 -6.42 -5.09 -7.06
C GLU A 193 -4.90 -5.07 -6.91
N ALA A 194 -4.40 -5.04 -5.67
CA ALA A 194 -2.96 -5.13 -5.39
C ALA A 194 -2.37 -6.48 -5.84
N ASP A 195 -3.11 -7.60 -5.70
CA ASP A 195 -2.71 -8.89 -6.26
C ASP A 195 -2.62 -8.84 -7.80
N VAL A 196 -3.60 -8.22 -8.47
CA VAL A 196 -3.60 -8.07 -9.95
C VAL A 196 -2.37 -7.31 -10.40
N VAL A 197 -2.16 -6.14 -9.82
CA VAL A 197 -1.09 -5.21 -10.19
C VAL A 197 0.26 -5.77 -9.81
N GLY A 198 0.40 -6.34 -8.61
CA GLY A 198 1.64 -6.91 -8.11
C GLY A 198 2.11 -8.09 -8.94
N GLN A 199 1.23 -9.05 -9.27
CA GLN A 199 1.61 -10.19 -10.11
C GLN A 199 2.01 -9.75 -11.54
N ASP A 200 1.34 -8.74 -12.09
CA ASP A 200 1.69 -8.18 -13.41
C ASP A 200 3.05 -7.48 -13.39
N LEU A 201 3.31 -6.62 -12.38
CA LEU A 201 4.59 -5.93 -12.21
C LEU A 201 5.75 -6.91 -12.03
N MET A 202 5.59 -7.92 -11.16
CA MET A 202 6.66 -8.89 -10.92
C MET A 202 6.94 -9.73 -12.19
N ALA A 203 5.90 -10.13 -12.94
CA ALA A 203 6.08 -10.86 -14.20
C ALA A 203 6.83 -10.02 -15.23
N LYS A 204 6.46 -8.74 -15.39
CA LYS A 204 7.13 -7.80 -16.30
C LYS A 204 8.58 -7.51 -15.91
N ALA A 205 8.89 -7.54 -14.60
CA ALA A 205 10.23 -7.39 -14.07
C ALA A 205 11.09 -8.68 -14.21
N GLY A 206 10.48 -9.78 -14.64
CA GLY A 206 11.15 -11.06 -14.84
C GLY A 206 11.22 -11.94 -13.59
N PHE A 207 10.41 -11.68 -12.56
CA PHE A 207 10.18 -12.60 -11.45
C PHE A 207 9.04 -13.57 -11.78
N ASP A 208 9.11 -14.80 -11.29
CA ASP A 208 8.08 -15.82 -11.60
C ASP A 208 6.74 -15.51 -10.88
N PRO A 209 5.65 -15.16 -11.59
CA PRO A 209 4.37 -14.78 -10.97
C PRO A 209 3.69 -15.93 -10.21
N ARG A 210 4.12 -17.18 -10.45
CA ARG A 210 3.64 -18.36 -9.71
C ARG A 210 4.13 -18.37 -8.27
N ALA A 211 5.23 -17.68 -7.98
CA ALA A 211 5.82 -17.64 -6.64
C ALA A 211 4.92 -16.97 -5.59
N ALA A 212 3.99 -16.10 -6.00
CA ALA A 212 3.00 -15.49 -5.12
C ALA A 212 2.14 -16.55 -4.39
N VAL A 213 1.79 -17.65 -5.06
CA VAL A 213 1.03 -18.76 -4.46
C VAL A 213 1.84 -19.44 -3.35
N GLY A 214 3.12 -19.75 -3.62
CA GLY A 214 4.01 -20.40 -2.66
C GLY A 214 4.29 -19.52 -1.44
N LEU A 215 4.53 -18.22 -1.64
CA LEU A 215 4.65 -17.26 -0.55
C LEU A 215 3.39 -17.29 0.34
N TRP A 216 2.20 -17.29 -0.25
CA TRP A 216 0.97 -17.24 0.54
C TRP A 216 0.79 -18.50 1.38
N GLN A 217 1.09 -19.66 0.79
CA GLN A 217 1.09 -20.94 1.51
C GLN A 217 2.10 -20.94 2.65
N ASN A 218 3.30 -20.39 2.46
CA ASN A 218 4.32 -20.28 3.50
C ASN A 218 3.86 -19.39 4.67
N MET A 219 3.25 -18.24 4.39
CA MET A 219 2.70 -17.35 5.42
C MET A 219 1.55 -18.00 6.20
N ILE A 220 0.66 -18.77 5.54
CA ILE A 220 -0.40 -19.52 6.21
C ILE A 220 0.23 -20.60 7.12
N ALA A 221 1.23 -21.34 6.63
CA ALA A 221 1.91 -22.37 7.41
C ALA A 221 2.62 -21.76 8.64
N ALA A 222 3.28 -20.61 8.47
CA ALA A 222 3.95 -19.89 9.55
C ALA A 222 2.98 -19.38 10.65
N SER A 223 1.68 -19.27 10.35
CA SER A 223 0.68 -18.78 11.30
C SER A 223 0.28 -19.77 12.40
N GLY A 224 0.58 -21.06 12.24
CA GLY A 224 0.36 -22.10 13.26
C GLY A 224 -1.07 -22.22 13.82
N GLY A 225 -2.07 -21.63 13.15
CA GLY A 225 -3.48 -21.65 13.57
C GLY A 225 -3.84 -20.82 14.81
N SER A 226 -2.89 -20.15 15.48
CA SER A 226 -3.15 -19.43 16.75
C SER A 226 -3.20 -17.90 16.59
N ARG A 227 -2.52 -17.35 15.57
CA ARG A 227 -2.67 -15.93 15.19
C ARG A 227 -2.20 -15.74 13.74
N PRO A 228 -2.98 -15.06 12.87
CA PRO A 228 -2.48 -14.73 11.55
C PRO A 228 -1.23 -13.82 11.65
N PRO A 229 -0.21 -14.01 10.80
CA PRO A 229 0.92 -13.10 10.65
C PRO A 229 0.48 -11.64 10.61
N GLN A 230 1.33 -10.73 11.06
CA GLN A 230 1.04 -9.29 11.05
C GLN A 230 0.64 -8.80 9.65
N TRP A 231 1.28 -9.34 8.61
CA TRP A 231 0.88 -9.13 7.22
C TRP A 231 -0.58 -9.52 6.94
N LEU A 232 -1.03 -10.71 7.37
CA LEU A 232 -2.42 -11.17 7.18
C LEU A 232 -3.45 -10.34 7.97
N SER A 233 -3.00 -9.63 9.02
CA SER A 233 -3.87 -8.72 9.78
C SER A 233 -4.12 -7.41 9.05
N THR A 234 -3.15 -6.95 8.24
CA THR A 234 -3.23 -5.72 7.43
C THR A 234 -3.72 -6.01 6.01
N HIS A 235 -3.57 -7.23 5.52
CA HIS A 235 -3.97 -7.68 4.20
C HIS A 235 -5.01 -8.80 4.31
N PRO A 236 -6.29 -8.46 4.55
CA PRO A 236 -7.33 -9.45 4.79
C PRO A 236 -7.51 -10.32 3.55
N ASN A 237 -7.45 -11.63 3.75
CA ASN A 237 -7.56 -12.58 2.65
C ASN A 237 -8.96 -12.55 2.01
N PRO A 238 -9.12 -12.19 0.72
CA PRO A 238 -10.37 -12.43 0.01
C PRO A 238 -10.63 -13.94 -0.08
N GLU A 239 -11.91 -14.31 -0.04
CA GLU A 239 -12.35 -15.68 -0.29
C GLU A 239 -11.75 -16.13 -1.63
N ASN A 240 -11.03 -17.26 -1.65
CA ASN A 240 -10.37 -17.83 -2.83
C ASN A 240 -9.06 -17.16 -3.34
N ARG A 241 -8.39 -16.29 -2.58
CA ARG A 241 -7.14 -15.62 -3.05
C ARG A 241 -6.10 -16.56 -3.66
N ILE A 242 -5.83 -17.71 -3.04
CA ILE A 242 -4.87 -18.69 -3.59
C ILE A 242 -5.28 -19.16 -5.00
N SER A 243 -6.57 -19.46 -5.20
CA SER A 243 -7.10 -19.91 -6.49
C SER A 243 -7.02 -18.79 -7.54
N GLU A 244 -7.31 -17.54 -7.15
CA GLU A 244 -7.19 -16.38 -8.02
C GLU A 244 -5.75 -16.10 -8.41
N LEU A 245 -4.83 -16.10 -7.44
CA LEU A 245 -3.38 -15.95 -7.67
C LEU A 245 -2.88 -17.04 -8.63
N GLN A 246 -3.29 -18.28 -8.44
CA GLN A 246 -2.91 -19.41 -9.29
C GLN A 246 -3.43 -19.25 -10.73
N THR A 247 -4.70 -18.87 -10.87
CA THR A 247 -5.33 -18.63 -12.17
C THR A 247 -4.65 -17.49 -12.92
N ARG A 248 -4.35 -16.38 -12.23
CA ARG A 248 -3.69 -15.21 -12.83
C ARG A 248 -2.23 -15.48 -13.15
N ALA A 249 -1.51 -16.17 -12.27
CA ALA A 249 -0.13 -16.56 -12.51
C ALA A 249 0.01 -17.36 -13.82
N ALA A 250 -0.89 -18.31 -14.07
CA ALA A 250 -0.91 -19.09 -15.30
C ALA A 250 -1.07 -18.20 -16.56
N ARG A 251 -1.86 -17.13 -16.48
CA ARG A 251 -2.04 -16.16 -17.58
C ARG A 251 -0.84 -15.23 -17.76
N LEU A 252 -0.03 -15.03 -16.71
CA LEU A 252 1.13 -14.14 -16.71
C LEU A 252 2.45 -14.86 -17.07
N VAL A 253 2.46 -16.19 -17.18
CA VAL A 253 3.65 -16.95 -17.61
C VAL A 253 4.23 -16.42 -18.94
N PRO A 254 3.43 -16.16 -20.00
CA PRO A 254 3.98 -15.61 -21.25
C PRO A 254 4.65 -14.24 -21.06
N THR A 255 4.09 -13.38 -20.20
CA THR A 255 4.68 -12.06 -19.87
C THR A 255 6.03 -12.23 -19.17
N TYR A 256 6.11 -13.14 -18.21
CA TYR A 256 7.35 -13.49 -17.50
C TYR A 256 8.41 -14.06 -18.45
N GLU A 257 8.03 -15.00 -19.32
CA GLU A 257 8.94 -15.59 -20.31
C GLU A 257 9.46 -14.54 -21.30
N GLN A 258 8.59 -13.61 -21.73
CA GLN A 258 8.98 -12.48 -22.58
C GLN A 258 9.98 -11.55 -21.86
N ALA A 259 9.74 -11.22 -20.60
CA ALA A 259 10.66 -10.43 -19.79
C ALA A 259 12.04 -11.10 -19.67
N GLN A 260 12.06 -12.40 -19.38
CA GLN A 260 13.28 -13.21 -19.30
C GLN A 260 14.02 -13.30 -20.66
N ALA A 261 13.29 -13.40 -21.77
CA ALA A 261 13.85 -13.38 -23.12
C ALA A 261 14.43 -12.01 -23.49
N ALA A 262 13.83 -10.92 -23.00
CA ALA A 262 14.32 -9.55 -23.14
C ALA A 262 15.50 -9.21 -22.20
N GLY A 263 16.01 -10.20 -21.45
CA GLY A 263 17.17 -10.03 -20.56
C GLY A 263 16.84 -9.55 -19.15
N LYS A 264 15.55 -9.36 -18.81
CA LYS A 264 15.13 -9.11 -17.43
C LYS A 264 15.17 -10.41 -16.64
N ARG A 265 16.35 -10.71 -16.11
CA ARG A 265 16.64 -11.94 -15.34
C ARG A 265 17.17 -11.55 -13.95
N PRO A 266 16.29 -11.17 -13.01
CA PRO A 266 16.72 -10.75 -11.68
C PRO A 266 17.61 -11.79 -11.01
N ARG A 267 18.70 -11.32 -10.40
CA ARG A 267 19.68 -12.14 -9.66
C ARG A 267 20.06 -11.38 -8.39
N CYS A 268 19.07 -11.14 -7.55
CA CYS A 268 19.21 -10.24 -6.42
C CYS A 268 19.98 -10.86 -5.25
N GLY A 269 20.03 -12.19 -5.17
CA GLY A 269 20.70 -12.96 -4.11
C GLY A 269 21.16 -14.31 -4.62
#